data_AF-A0A835WJI9-F1
#
_entry.id   AF-A0A835WJI9-F1
#
_cell.length_a   1.000
_cell.length_b   1.000
_cell.length_c   1.000
_cell.angle_alpha   90.00
_cell.angle_beta   90.00
_cell.angle_gamma   90.00
#
_symmetry.space_group_name_H-M   'P 1'
#
loop_
_entity.id
_entity.type
_entity.pdbx_description
1 polymer ?
#
loop_
_entity_poly.entity_id
_entity_poly.type
_entity_poly.pdbx_seq_one_letter_code
_entity_poly.pdbx_strand_id
1 'polypeptide(L)'
;MAQTATDTASFEPGDIVDVKGHGRATVLAAATDSPGDPHRGRCHIRYHEDGTTYWARPQLLRRMRPASRRLLVARHTYSYRDAMVHNVERPDVCLEIGCHEGLTTNMISNRATFVTGIDTAPEVVAIAAARHPHLPFSRMDGLDTAATAALAPAGCSFSLVCIDISGKAPLDLICEMIRAQAAAFPAARLIVKNEELYDALVALEQQQQGEAAQEAPEQQQQQKPAPAAVQTPEQAAAAAAAEAAAAARGRAGAARLLQLLGAELLAECELFRHQFRPPRLQPPERWTQRQLQHQQAQQHQQAAGEATS
;
A
#
# COMPACT_ATOMS: atom_id res chain seq x y z
N MET A 1 -33.80 -3.31 13.24
CA MET A 1 -32.47 -3.20 12.58
C MET A 1 -31.46 -3.94 13.43
N ALA A 2 -31.01 -5.12 13.01
CA ALA A 2 -30.00 -5.88 13.74
C ALA A 2 -28.63 -5.24 13.48
N GLN A 3 -28.03 -4.61 14.51
CA GLN A 3 -26.62 -4.25 14.46
C GLN A 3 -25.82 -5.55 14.44
N THR A 4 -25.26 -5.90 13.28
CA THR A 4 -24.25 -6.95 13.21
C THR A 4 -23.10 -6.53 14.13
N ALA A 5 -22.86 -7.32 15.17
CA ALA A 5 -21.72 -7.15 16.07
C ALA A 5 -20.46 -7.29 15.21
N THR A 6 -19.96 -6.16 14.72
CA THR A 6 -18.68 -6.11 14.02
C THR A 6 -17.65 -6.35 15.09
N ASP A 7 -16.99 -7.52 14.99
CA ASP A 7 -15.87 -7.94 15.80
C ASP A 7 -14.88 -6.78 15.93
N THR A 8 -15.01 -6.06 17.04
CA THR A 8 -14.33 -4.79 17.24
C THR A 8 -12.98 -5.21 17.76
N ALA A 9 -12.05 -5.43 16.83
CA ALA A 9 -10.68 -5.83 17.12
C ALA A 9 -10.20 -5.10 18.39
N SER A 10 -9.95 -5.86 19.47
CA SER A 10 -9.47 -5.29 20.72
C SER A 10 -8.07 -4.75 20.50
N PHE A 11 -7.79 -3.61 21.12
CA PHE A 11 -6.47 -3.00 21.14
C PHE A 11 -5.87 -3.21 22.52
N GLU A 12 -4.66 -3.74 22.56
CA GLU A 12 -3.97 -4.07 23.81
C GLU A 12 -2.89 -3.02 24.13
N PRO A 13 -2.55 -2.82 25.42
CA PRO A 13 -1.41 -1.98 25.78
C PRO A 13 -0.13 -2.41 25.04
N GLY A 14 0.57 -1.43 24.45
CA GLY A 14 1.75 -1.66 23.62
C GLY A 14 1.47 -1.71 22.11
N ASP A 15 0.21 -1.91 21.69
CA ASP A 15 -0.15 -1.84 20.27
C ASP A 15 0.24 -0.48 19.68
N ILE A 16 0.93 -0.50 18.54
CA ILE A 16 1.14 0.69 17.71
C ILE A 16 -0.09 0.85 16.80
N VAL A 17 -0.65 2.05 16.77
CA VAL A 17 -1.85 2.38 16.02
C VAL A 17 -1.69 3.65 15.20
N ASP A 18 -2.36 3.72 14.05
CA ASP A 18 -2.64 4.96 13.33
C ASP A 18 -4.00 5.48 13.81
N VAL A 19 -3.99 6.71 14.32
CA VAL A 19 -5.19 7.43 14.75
C VAL A 19 -5.66 8.26 13.56
N LYS A 20 -6.85 7.95 13.06
CA LYS A 20 -7.40 8.58 11.85
C LYS A 20 -7.35 10.12 11.96
N GLY A 21 -6.55 10.74 11.10
CA GLY A 21 -6.40 12.21 11.03
C GLY A 21 -5.46 12.83 12.06
N HIS A 22 -4.84 12.04 12.94
CA HIS A 22 -3.97 12.52 14.01
C HIS A 22 -2.59 11.85 14.04
N GLY A 23 -2.36 10.79 13.25
CA GLY A 23 -1.04 10.15 13.13
C GLY A 23 -0.83 8.99 14.08
N ARG A 24 0.44 8.63 14.34
CA ARG A 24 0.82 7.40 15.04
C ARG A 24 0.75 7.55 16.56
N ALA A 25 0.28 6.51 17.25
CA ALA A 25 0.24 6.44 18.70
C ALA A 25 0.54 5.03 19.23
N THR A 26 0.86 4.92 20.52
CA THR A 26 0.90 3.66 21.27
C THR A 26 -0.32 3.60 22.18
N VAL A 27 -1.00 2.46 22.21
CA VAL A 27 -2.04 2.18 23.19
C VAL A 27 -1.40 2.00 24.57
N LEU A 28 -1.78 2.85 25.52
CA LEU A 28 -1.36 2.78 26.93
C LEU A 28 -2.30 1.90 27.77
N ALA A 29 -3.60 1.93 27.47
CA ALA A 29 -4.62 1.11 28.11
C ALA A 29 -5.70 0.70 27.11
N ALA A 30 -6.15 -0.55 27.21
CA ALA A 30 -7.27 -1.06 26.45
C ALA A 30 -8.58 -0.31 26.77
N ALA A 31 -9.62 -0.54 25.97
CA ALA A 31 -10.93 0.04 26.23
C ALA A 31 -11.53 -0.51 27.54
N THR A 32 -12.01 0.38 28.40
CA THR A 32 -12.72 0.01 29.63
C THR A 32 -14.23 -0.03 29.39
N ASP A 33 -14.90 -1.08 29.86
CA ASP A 33 -16.37 -1.20 29.79
C ASP A 33 -17.07 -0.87 31.11
N SER A 34 -16.31 -0.50 32.15
CA SER A 34 -16.81 -0.24 33.49
C SER A 34 -17.90 0.84 33.50
N PRO A 35 -19.12 0.54 34.01
CA PRO A 35 -20.15 1.54 34.20
C PRO A 35 -19.68 2.66 35.14
N GLY A 36 -19.82 3.91 34.71
CA GLY A 36 -19.40 5.10 35.48
C GLY A 36 -18.02 5.65 35.13
N ASP A 37 -17.21 4.93 34.34
CA ASP A 37 -15.94 5.47 33.84
C ASP A 37 -16.19 6.58 32.78
N PRO A 38 -15.63 7.80 32.93
CA PRO A 38 -15.82 8.89 31.96
C PRO A 38 -15.24 8.57 30.57
N HIS A 39 -14.37 7.56 30.47
CA HIS A 39 -13.71 7.11 29.25
C HIS A 39 -14.20 5.74 28.76
N ARG A 40 -15.37 5.27 29.25
CA ARG A 40 -15.99 4.02 28.81
C ARG A 40 -15.98 3.84 27.27
N GLY A 41 -15.51 2.68 26.83
CA GLY A 41 -15.40 2.28 25.43
C GLY A 41 -14.26 2.96 24.66
N ARG A 42 -13.26 3.54 25.33
CA ARG A 42 -12.13 4.24 24.71
C ARG A 42 -10.80 3.68 25.17
N CYS A 43 -9.84 3.59 24.25
CA CYS A 43 -8.45 3.26 24.53
C CYS A 43 -7.70 4.52 24.96
N HIS A 44 -6.86 4.41 25.99
CA HIS A 44 -5.89 5.45 26.32
C HIS A 44 -4.70 5.30 25.38
N ILE A 45 -4.33 6.36 24.67
CA ILE A 45 -3.23 6.36 23.70
C ILE A 45 -2.23 7.48 23.99
N ARG A 46 -0.99 7.31 23.51
CA ARG A 46 0.06 8.34 23.51
C ARG A 46 0.57 8.57 22.09
N TYR A 47 0.47 9.79 21.60
CA TYR A 47 0.97 10.18 20.28
C TYR A 47 2.49 10.13 20.22
N HIS A 48 3.04 9.68 19.08
CA HIS A 48 4.49 9.59 18.87
C HIS A 48 5.13 10.94 18.57
N GLU A 49 4.35 11.88 18.02
CA GLU A 49 4.86 13.19 17.57
C GLU A 49 5.21 14.12 18.73
N ASP A 50 4.31 14.26 19.71
CA ASP A 50 4.43 15.22 20.81
C ASP A 50 4.39 14.58 22.20
N GLY A 51 4.19 13.26 22.27
CA GLY A 51 4.05 12.53 23.53
C GLY A 51 2.74 12.80 24.28
N THR A 52 1.81 13.58 23.73
CA THR A 52 0.52 13.87 24.37
C THR A 52 -0.34 12.61 24.43
N THR A 53 -1.27 12.59 25.39
CA THR A 53 -2.15 11.45 25.63
C THR A 53 -3.60 11.79 25.35
N TYR A 54 -4.37 10.82 24.85
CA TYR A 54 -5.78 11.00 24.54
C TYR A 54 -6.58 9.72 24.74
N TRP A 55 -7.89 9.85 25.00
CA TRP A 55 -8.82 8.73 25.07
C TRP A 55 -9.57 8.58 23.74
N ALA A 56 -9.08 7.69 22.90
CA ALA A 56 -9.57 7.47 21.54
C ALA A 56 -10.60 6.34 21.48
N ARG A 57 -11.59 6.49 20.60
CA ARG A 57 -12.53 5.40 20.30
C ARG A 57 -11.83 4.33 19.45
N PRO A 58 -11.96 3.02 19.75
CA PRO A 58 -11.35 1.95 18.96
C PRO A 58 -11.62 2.03 17.46
N GLN A 59 -12.79 2.54 17.04
CA GLN A 59 -13.14 2.65 15.62
C GLN A 59 -12.36 3.74 14.87
N LEU A 60 -11.64 4.61 15.59
CA LEU A 60 -10.72 5.61 15.03
C LEU A 60 -9.26 5.13 15.00
N LEU A 61 -8.99 3.95 15.57
CA LEU A 61 -7.67 3.35 15.61
C LEU A 61 -7.54 2.30 14.50
N ARG A 62 -6.37 2.27 13.87
CA ARG A 62 -5.95 1.21 12.95
C ARG A 62 -4.70 0.57 13.52
N ARG A 63 -4.70 -0.75 13.75
CA ARG A 63 -3.48 -1.45 14.20
C ARG A 63 -2.42 -1.33 13.11
N MET A 64 -1.25 -0.85 13.49
CA MET A 64 -0.11 -0.71 12.62
C MET A 64 0.63 -2.04 12.54
N ARG A 65 1.16 -2.32 11.36
CA ARG A 65 2.02 -3.48 11.08
C ARG A 65 3.14 -2.99 10.17
N PRO A 66 4.21 -2.42 10.75
CA PRO A 66 5.40 -2.10 9.98
C PRO A 66 5.93 -3.38 9.32
N ALA A 67 6.49 -3.24 8.12
CA ALA A 67 7.15 -4.32 7.41
C ALA A 67 8.36 -4.79 8.22
N SER A 68 8.56 -6.10 8.23
CA SER A 68 9.72 -6.75 8.82
C SER A 68 10.88 -6.84 7.83
N ARG A 69 10.60 -6.71 6.53
CA ARG A 69 11.60 -6.75 5.47
C ARG A 69 11.78 -5.39 4.79
N ARG A 70 12.89 -5.27 4.06
CA ARG A 70 13.30 -4.04 3.39
C ARG A 70 12.44 -3.73 2.17
N LEU A 71 11.93 -4.74 1.46
CA LEU A 71 11.14 -4.57 0.26
C LEU A 71 9.70 -5.06 0.47
N LEU A 72 8.77 -4.11 0.49
CA LEU A 72 7.35 -4.39 0.70
C LEU A 72 6.57 -4.27 -0.60
N VAL A 73 5.81 -5.30 -0.98
CA VAL A 73 5.03 -5.32 -2.23
C VAL A 73 3.54 -5.26 -1.93
N ALA A 74 2.87 -4.27 -2.51
CA ALA A 74 1.43 -4.10 -2.46
C ALA A 74 0.81 -4.37 -3.84
N ARG A 75 -0.34 -5.04 -3.87
CA ARG A 75 -1.01 -5.38 -5.14
C ARG A 75 -1.68 -4.19 -5.80
N HIS A 76 -2.43 -3.42 -5.02
CA HIS A 76 -3.32 -2.37 -5.53
C HIS A 76 -2.99 -1.01 -4.91
N THR A 77 -3.44 0.08 -5.57
CA THR A 77 -3.20 1.45 -5.11
C THR A 77 -3.69 1.70 -3.68
N TYR A 78 -4.82 1.10 -3.27
CA TYR A 78 -5.29 1.24 -1.89
C TYR A 78 -4.34 0.55 -0.89
N SER A 79 -3.87 -0.66 -1.20
CA SER A 79 -2.91 -1.41 -0.37
C SER A 79 -1.57 -0.69 -0.30
N TYR A 80 -1.15 -0.09 -1.40
CA TYR A 80 0.07 0.71 -1.48
C TYR A 80 0.00 1.95 -0.59
N ARG A 81 -1.12 2.68 -0.65
CA ARG A 81 -1.32 3.83 0.23
C ARG A 81 -1.41 3.42 1.70
N ASP A 82 -2.05 2.29 1.99
CA ASP A 82 -2.10 1.73 3.35
C ASP A 82 -0.70 1.29 3.82
N ALA A 83 0.12 0.72 2.93
CA ALA A 83 1.51 0.42 3.23
C ALA A 83 2.30 1.69 3.61
N MET A 84 2.09 2.82 2.94
CA MET A 84 2.70 4.10 3.33
C MET A 84 2.25 4.56 4.71
N VAL A 85 0.96 4.44 5.02
CA VAL A 85 0.44 4.73 6.35
C VAL A 85 1.19 3.91 7.40
N HIS A 86 1.42 2.63 7.11
CA HIS A 86 2.05 1.68 8.03
C HIS A 86 3.56 1.85 8.19
N ASN A 87 4.25 2.35 7.17
CA ASN A 87 5.70 2.23 7.07
C ASN A 87 6.46 3.56 6.96
N VAL A 88 5.79 4.66 6.64
CA VAL A 88 6.42 5.99 6.64
C VAL A 88 6.48 6.52 8.07
N GLU A 89 7.62 7.04 8.46
CA GLU A 89 7.91 7.65 9.75
C GLU A 89 8.44 9.08 9.62
N ARG A 90 8.37 9.85 10.71
CA ARG A 90 8.83 11.25 10.71
C ARG A 90 10.25 11.46 10.21
N PRO A 91 11.28 10.68 10.59
CA PRO A 91 12.62 10.91 10.12
C PRO A 91 12.84 10.52 8.64
N ASP A 92 11.85 9.93 7.97
CA ASP A 92 12.07 9.47 6.59
C ASP A 92 12.30 10.63 5.61
N VAL A 93 13.19 10.36 4.66
CA VAL A 93 13.42 11.15 3.44
C VAL A 93 12.97 10.27 2.28
N CYS A 94 11.87 10.65 1.64
CA CYS A 94 11.16 9.78 0.70
C CYS A 94 11.31 10.24 -0.76
N LEU A 95 11.45 9.27 -1.65
CA LEU A 95 11.29 9.43 -3.10
C LEU A 95 10.05 8.65 -3.54
N GLU A 96 9.15 9.28 -4.28
CA GLU A 96 8.06 8.57 -4.96
C GLU A 96 8.24 8.59 -6.48
N ILE A 97 8.37 7.40 -7.07
CA ILE A 97 8.46 7.17 -8.51
C ILE A 97 7.08 6.80 -9.04
N GLY A 98 6.60 7.53 -10.05
CA GLY A 98 5.23 7.42 -10.56
C GLY A 98 4.24 8.18 -9.67
N CYS A 99 4.55 9.44 -9.34
CA CYS A 99 3.75 10.23 -8.39
C CYS A 99 2.35 10.56 -8.89
N HIS A 100 2.09 10.42 -10.20
CA HIS A 100 0.84 10.82 -10.84
C HIS A 100 0.47 12.28 -10.44
N GLU A 101 -0.78 12.54 -10.12
CA GLU A 101 -1.29 13.84 -9.64
C GLU A 101 -0.86 14.20 -8.18
N GLY A 102 0.13 13.52 -7.60
CA GLY A 102 0.74 13.88 -6.31
C GLY A 102 -0.06 13.53 -5.05
N LEU A 103 -1.17 12.78 -5.17
CA LEU A 103 -2.04 12.46 -4.02
C LEU A 103 -1.33 11.60 -2.97
N THR A 104 -0.57 10.59 -3.41
CA THR A 104 0.19 9.73 -2.51
C THR A 104 1.39 10.49 -1.94
N THR A 105 2.08 11.30 -2.76
CA THR A 105 3.19 12.17 -2.32
C THR A 105 2.76 13.10 -1.19
N ASN A 106 1.60 13.74 -1.34
CA ASN A 106 1.01 14.59 -0.31
C ASN A 106 0.56 13.80 0.93
N MET A 107 0.15 12.54 0.78
CA MET A 107 -0.10 11.69 1.94
C MET A 107 1.19 11.37 2.70
N ILE A 108 2.29 11.12 1.98
CA ILE A 108 3.62 10.86 2.55
C ILE A 108 4.17 12.11 3.25
N SER A 109 3.98 13.32 2.69
CA SER A 109 4.52 14.57 3.27
C SER A 109 3.97 14.87 4.67
N ASN A 110 2.77 14.40 4.99
CA ASN A 110 2.20 14.50 6.34
C ASN A 110 2.88 13.61 7.37
N ARG A 111 3.74 12.69 6.94
CA ARG A 111 4.37 11.67 7.78
C ARG A 111 5.88 11.70 7.73
N ALA A 112 6.49 12.06 6.60
CA ALA A 112 7.93 12.11 6.39
C ALA A 112 8.52 13.50 6.70
N THR A 113 9.83 13.57 6.89
CA THR A 113 10.56 14.86 6.99
C THR A 113 10.61 15.53 5.62
N PHE A 114 10.83 14.74 4.58
CA PHE A 114 10.88 15.22 3.21
C PHE A 114 10.29 14.17 2.28
N VAL A 115 9.62 14.64 1.21
CA VAL A 115 9.23 13.79 0.10
C VAL A 115 9.29 14.59 -1.20
N THR A 116 9.73 13.94 -2.27
CA THR A 116 9.59 14.44 -3.63
C THR A 116 8.94 13.38 -4.52
N GLY A 117 8.12 13.83 -5.48
CA GLY A 117 7.49 12.96 -6.46
C GLY A 117 8.11 13.14 -7.84
N ILE A 118 8.31 12.04 -8.57
CA ILE A 118 8.73 12.08 -9.96
C ILE A 118 7.77 11.30 -10.85
N ASP A 119 7.63 11.76 -12.09
CA ASP A 119 6.88 11.09 -13.14
C ASP A 119 7.53 11.36 -14.51
N THR A 120 7.32 10.48 -15.49
CA THR A 120 7.85 10.67 -16.84
C THR A 120 6.94 11.56 -17.68
N ALA A 121 5.64 11.62 -17.36
CA ALA A 121 4.63 12.39 -18.05
C ALA A 121 4.63 13.87 -17.62
N PRO A 122 5.05 14.83 -18.47
CA PRO A 122 5.17 16.24 -18.09
C PRO A 122 3.85 16.87 -17.64
N GLU A 123 2.73 16.52 -18.28
CA GLU A 123 1.40 17.02 -17.96
C GLU A 123 0.94 16.59 -16.56
N VAL A 124 1.31 15.38 -16.15
CA VAL A 124 0.97 14.81 -14.84
C VAL A 124 1.75 15.50 -13.74
N VAL A 125 3.05 15.75 -13.95
CA VAL A 125 3.91 16.54 -13.05
C VAL A 125 3.35 17.95 -12.87
N ALA A 126 2.92 18.59 -13.97
CA ALA A 126 2.32 19.93 -13.90
C ALA A 126 1.02 19.95 -13.06
N ILE A 127 0.16 18.93 -13.21
CA ILE A 127 -1.04 18.78 -12.38
C ILE A 127 -0.68 18.58 -10.91
N ALA A 128 0.31 17.73 -10.61
CA ALA A 128 0.76 17.48 -9.23
C ALA A 128 1.28 18.75 -8.56
N ALA A 129 2.15 19.50 -9.25
CA ALA A 129 2.71 20.76 -8.76
C ALA A 129 1.63 21.83 -8.55
N ALA A 130 0.66 21.94 -9.46
CA ALA A 130 -0.46 22.88 -9.31
C ALA A 130 -1.37 22.51 -8.13
N ARG A 131 -1.61 21.21 -7.92
CA ARG A 131 -2.47 20.72 -6.84
C ARG A 131 -1.80 20.82 -5.47
N HIS A 132 -0.50 20.56 -5.40
CA HIS A 132 0.28 20.52 -4.16
C HIS A 132 1.52 21.43 -4.26
N PRO A 133 1.33 22.76 -4.30
CA PRO A 133 2.43 23.72 -4.58
C PRO A 133 3.50 23.80 -3.48
N HIS A 134 3.28 23.16 -2.34
CA HIS A 134 4.22 23.06 -1.24
C HIS A 134 5.17 21.85 -1.35
N LEU A 135 5.01 21.01 -2.39
CA LEU A 135 5.79 19.79 -2.59
C LEU A 135 6.63 19.89 -3.88
N PRO A 136 7.86 19.35 -3.87
CA PRO A 136 8.69 19.27 -5.07
C PRO A 136 8.26 18.12 -5.97
N PHE A 137 7.95 18.43 -7.24
CA PHE A 137 7.71 17.45 -8.29
C PHE A 137 8.66 17.70 -9.47
N SER A 138 9.16 16.62 -10.07
CA SER A 138 10.07 16.70 -11.23
C SER A 138 9.68 15.72 -12.33
N ARG A 139 9.87 16.13 -13.58
CA ARG A 139 9.81 15.22 -14.73
C ARG A 139 11.12 14.45 -14.82
N MET A 140 11.09 13.14 -14.60
CA MET A 140 12.30 12.32 -14.54
C MET A 140 11.98 10.86 -14.79
N ASP A 141 12.94 10.11 -15.32
CA ASP A 141 12.88 8.65 -15.39
C ASP A 141 13.36 8.05 -14.06
N GLY A 142 12.57 7.15 -13.48
CA GLY A 142 12.93 6.44 -12.26
C GLY A 142 14.13 5.49 -12.40
N LEU A 143 14.58 5.17 -13.62
CA LEU A 143 15.80 4.40 -13.84
C LEU A 143 17.07 5.26 -13.85
N ASP A 144 16.95 6.59 -13.98
CA ASP A 144 18.08 7.52 -13.84
C ASP A 144 18.40 7.76 -12.36
N THR A 145 18.98 6.75 -11.72
CA THR A 145 19.27 6.75 -10.28
C THR A 145 20.23 7.86 -9.84
N ALA A 146 21.10 8.33 -10.74
CA ALA A 146 21.98 9.46 -10.44
C ALA A 146 21.17 10.77 -10.36
N ALA A 147 20.27 10.99 -11.32
CA ALA A 147 19.37 12.14 -11.30
C ALA A 147 18.39 12.08 -10.12
N THR A 148 17.83 10.91 -9.80
CA THR A 148 16.94 10.79 -8.65
C THR A 148 17.68 11.05 -7.35
N ALA A 149 18.89 10.51 -7.17
CA ALA A 149 19.70 10.73 -5.97
C ALA A 149 20.00 12.23 -5.74
N ALA A 150 20.17 13.01 -6.80
CA ALA A 150 20.39 14.46 -6.72
C ALA A 150 19.17 15.25 -6.19
N LEU A 151 17.98 14.64 -6.14
CA LEU A 151 16.78 15.26 -5.56
C LEU A 151 16.73 15.18 -4.02
N ALA A 152 17.57 14.36 -3.41
CA ALA A 152 17.64 14.28 -1.95
C ALA A 152 18.14 15.62 -1.37
N PRO A 153 17.67 16.04 -0.18
CA PRO A 153 18.22 17.21 0.50
C PRO A 153 19.74 17.10 0.67
N ALA A 154 20.44 18.23 0.64
CA ALA A 154 21.90 18.26 0.74
C ALA A 154 22.39 17.53 2.00
N GLY A 155 23.31 16.57 1.83
CA GLY A 155 23.85 15.75 2.91
C GLY A 155 22.96 14.59 3.36
N CYS A 156 21.80 14.39 2.73
CA CYS A 156 20.90 13.27 2.99
C CYS A 156 20.91 12.25 1.84
N SER A 157 20.42 11.06 2.14
CA SER A 157 20.02 10.05 1.15
C SER A 157 18.56 9.69 1.40
N PHE A 158 17.87 9.16 0.39
CA PHE A 158 16.53 8.63 0.61
C PHE A 158 16.59 7.43 1.55
N SER A 159 15.76 7.45 2.60
CA SER A 159 15.58 6.32 3.53
C SER A 159 14.43 5.41 3.10
N LEU A 160 13.57 5.90 2.19
CA LEU A 160 12.43 5.19 1.66
C LEU A 160 12.21 5.55 0.18
N VAL A 161 12.11 4.52 -0.67
CA VAL A 161 11.75 4.68 -2.09
C VAL A 161 10.41 3.99 -2.35
N CYS A 162 9.48 4.74 -2.90
CA CYS A 162 8.11 4.34 -3.16
C CYS A 162 7.92 4.23 -4.68
N ILE A 163 7.46 3.08 -5.19
CA ILE A 163 7.38 2.79 -6.63
C ILE A 163 5.92 2.45 -7.02
N ASP A 164 5.27 3.33 -7.78
CA ASP A 164 3.93 3.13 -8.38
C ASP A 164 3.93 3.52 -9.87
N ILE A 165 4.71 2.79 -10.68
CA ILE A 165 4.81 3.05 -12.12
C ILE A 165 3.80 2.21 -12.92
N SER A 166 2.55 2.65 -12.99
CA SER A 166 1.45 1.92 -13.64
C SER A 166 1.23 0.54 -13.01
N GLY A 167 0.07 0.32 -12.37
CA GLY A 167 -0.19 -0.94 -11.63
C GLY A 167 -0.06 -2.24 -12.44
N LYS A 168 0.14 -2.14 -13.75
CA LYS A 168 0.29 -3.21 -14.75
C LYS A 168 1.63 -3.17 -15.49
N ALA A 169 2.64 -2.46 -14.98
CA ALA A 169 3.97 -2.50 -15.57
C ALA A 169 4.49 -3.95 -15.61
N PRO A 170 5.17 -4.36 -16.71
CA PRO A 170 5.71 -5.71 -16.82
C PRO A 170 6.67 -6.06 -15.69
N LEU A 171 6.67 -7.33 -15.28
CA LEU A 171 7.55 -7.84 -14.22
C LEU A 171 9.03 -7.51 -14.44
N ASP A 172 9.51 -7.58 -15.68
CA ASP A 172 10.90 -7.26 -16.03
C ASP A 172 11.29 -5.82 -15.67
N LEU A 173 10.44 -4.86 -16.05
CA LEU A 173 10.67 -3.44 -15.80
C LEU A 173 10.64 -3.13 -14.30
N ILE A 174 9.68 -3.67 -13.56
CA ILE A 174 9.59 -3.39 -12.12
C ILE A 174 10.76 -4.01 -11.36
N CYS A 175 11.21 -5.21 -11.74
CA CYS A 175 12.37 -5.85 -11.13
C CYS A 175 13.69 -5.13 -11.48
N GLU A 176 13.82 -4.61 -12.70
CA GLU A 176 14.94 -3.74 -13.06
C GLU A 176 14.96 -2.46 -12.21
N MET A 177 13.82 -1.79 -12.07
CA MET A 177 13.70 -0.59 -11.26
C MET A 177 14.00 -0.85 -9.79
N ILE A 178 13.49 -1.96 -9.22
CA ILE A 178 13.82 -2.38 -7.86
C ILE A 178 15.33 -2.55 -7.68
N ARG A 179 16.01 -3.27 -8.59
CA ARG A 179 17.46 -3.49 -8.50
C ARG A 179 18.23 -2.18 -8.60
N ALA A 180 17.89 -1.32 -9.55
CA ALA A 180 18.54 -0.03 -9.74
C ALA A 180 18.41 0.84 -8.47
N GLN A 181 17.20 0.96 -7.92
CA GLN A 181 16.94 1.74 -6.72
C GLN A 181 17.59 1.12 -5.47
N ALA A 182 17.53 -0.19 -5.30
CA ALA A 182 18.17 -0.86 -4.16
C ALA A 182 19.70 -0.75 -4.18
N ALA A 183 20.32 -0.71 -5.37
CA ALA A 183 21.75 -0.49 -5.54
C ALA A 183 22.15 0.97 -5.28
N ALA A 184 21.37 1.94 -5.77
CA ALA A 184 21.61 3.36 -5.55
C ALA A 184 21.37 3.78 -4.09
N PHE A 185 20.41 3.13 -3.41
CA PHE A 185 20.00 3.43 -2.05
C PHE A 185 20.05 2.17 -1.16
N PRO A 186 21.26 1.68 -0.81
CA PRO A 186 21.44 0.40 -0.10
C PRO A 186 20.83 0.36 1.30
N ALA A 187 20.67 1.53 1.95
CA ALA A 187 20.02 1.63 3.27
C ALA A 187 18.51 1.91 3.18
N ALA A 188 17.98 2.25 1.99
CA ALA A 188 16.58 2.61 1.86
C ALA A 188 15.67 1.39 1.91
N ARG A 189 14.51 1.56 2.54
CA ARG A 189 13.39 0.62 2.37
C ARG A 189 12.70 0.89 1.05
N LEU A 190 12.09 -0.13 0.46
CA LEU A 190 11.34 -0.03 -0.78
C LEU A 190 9.88 -0.42 -0.53
N ILE A 191 8.94 0.38 -1.01
CA ILE A 191 7.53 0.02 -1.06
C ILE A 191 7.09 0.07 -2.51
N VAL A 192 6.67 -1.06 -3.06
CA VAL A 192 6.40 -1.24 -4.47
C VAL A 192 4.95 -1.62 -4.69
N LYS A 193 4.29 -1.00 -5.66
CA LYS A 193 2.99 -1.43 -6.12
C LYS A 193 3.06 -1.99 -7.53
N ASN A 194 2.80 -3.29 -7.64
CA ASN A 194 2.76 -3.99 -8.91
C ASN A 194 1.96 -5.29 -8.76
N GLU A 195 0.95 -5.50 -9.61
CA GLU A 195 0.08 -6.67 -9.54
C GLU A 195 0.81 -7.96 -9.90
N GLU A 196 1.65 -7.93 -10.95
CA GLU A 196 2.35 -9.11 -11.46
C GLU A 196 3.42 -9.61 -10.47
N LEU A 197 4.21 -8.71 -9.89
CA LEU A 197 5.20 -9.03 -8.86
C LEU A 197 4.52 -9.57 -7.60
N TYR A 198 3.41 -8.97 -7.18
CA TYR A 198 2.64 -9.46 -6.03
C TYR A 198 2.14 -10.89 -6.27
N ASP A 199 1.51 -11.14 -7.42
CA ASP A 199 0.96 -12.46 -7.77
C ASP A 199 2.08 -13.50 -7.92
N ALA A 200 3.26 -13.11 -8.44
CA ALA A 200 4.45 -13.96 -8.51
C ALA A 200 4.99 -14.35 -7.14
N LEU A 201 5.08 -13.41 -6.20
CA LEU A 201 5.51 -13.66 -4.83
C LEU A 201 4.51 -14.55 -4.06
N VAL A 202 3.20 -14.37 -4.27
CA VAL A 202 2.17 -15.25 -3.70
C VAL A 202 2.35 -16.68 -4.20
N ALA A 203 2.56 -16.86 -5.51
CA ALA A 203 2.75 -18.19 -6.09
C ALA A 203 4.05 -18.86 -5.57
N LEU A 204 5.13 -18.09 -5.39
CA LEU A 204 6.38 -18.58 -4.82
C LEU A 204 6.21 -19.07 -3.37
N GLU A 205 5.53 -18.29 -2.52
CA GLU A 205 5.27 -18.72 -1.14
C GLU A 205 4.40 -19.99 -1.07
N GLN A 206 3.42 -20.12 -1.98
CA GLN A 206 2.58 -21.31 -2.07
C GLN A 206 3.37 -22.56 -2.49
N GLN A 207 4.32 -22.43 -3.42
CA GLN A 207 5.20 -23.52 -3.83
C GLN A 207 6.06 -23.99 -2.64
N GLN A 208 6.68 -23.06 -1.92
CA GLN A 208 7.51 -23.37 -0.75
C GLN A 208 6.71 -24.04 0.38
N GLN A 209 5.47 -23.62 0.62
CA GLN A 209 4.59 -24.24 1.60
C GLN A 209 4.14 -25.64 1.16
N GLY A 210 3.88 -25.84 -0.13
CA GLY A 210 3.49 -27.15 -0.68
C GLY A 210 4.62 -28.18 -0.58
N GLU A 211 5.85 -27.78 -0.88
CA GLU A 211 7.05 -28.61 -0.72
C GLU A 211 7.25 -29.00 0.76
N ALA A 212 7.14 -28.04 1.68
CA ALA A 212 7.25 -28.31 3.12
C ALA A 212 6.12 -29.21 3.65
N ALA A 213 4.91 -29.12 3.08
CA ALA A 213 3.77 -29.94 3.49
C ALA A 213 3.84 -31.38 2.97
N GLN A 214 4.45 -31.62 1.79
CA GLN A 214 4.68 -32.97 1.27
C GLN A 214 5.71 -33.75 2.10
N GLU A 215 6.59 -33.05 2.82
CA GLU A 215 7.54 -33.65 3.76
C GLU A 215 6.93 -33.94 5.14
N ALA A 216 5.73 -33.43 5.44
CA ALA A 216 5.05 -33.64 6.72
C ALA A 216 4.00 -34.78 6.65
N PRO A 217 3.97 -35.71 7.62
CA PRO A 217 3.01 -36.82 7.61
C PRO A 217 1.56 -36.34 7.66
N GLU A 218 0.75 -36.89 6.76
CA GLU A 218 -0.68 -36.59 6.52
C GLU A 218 -1.49 -36.51 7.82
N GLN A 219 -1.82 -35.29 8.25
CA GLN A 219 -2.92 -35.05 9.19
C GLN A 219 -4.03 -34.27 8.48
N GLN A 220 -5.19 -34.92 8.44
CA GLN A 220 -6.41 -34.57 7.70
C GLN A 220 -6.81 -33.08 7.84
N GLN A 221 -6.77 -32.34 6.73
CA GLN A 221 -7.33 -30.98 6.65
C GLN A 221 -8.83 -31.03 6.31
N GLN A 222 -9.66 -30.70 7.29
CA GLN A 222 -11.07 -30.36 7.10
C GLN A 222 -11.18 -28.93 6.52
N GLN A 223 -11.66 -28.81 5.29
CA GLN A 223 -11.93 -27.52 4.65
C GLN A 223 -13.18 -26.86 5.24
N LYS A 224 -13.04 -25.60 5.68
CA LYS A 224 -14.13 -24.76 6.16
C LYS A 224 -14.81 -24.07 4.96
N PRO A 225 -16.15 -24.16 4.80
CA PRO A 225 -16.86 -23.53 3.69
C PRO A 225 -16.83 -22.01 3.79
N ALA A 226 -16.60 -21.34 2.64
CA ALA A 226 -16.61 -19.89 2.51
C ALA A 226 -18.05 -19.32 2.50
N PRO A 227 -18.29 -18.13 3.08
CA PRO A 227 -19.60 -17.51 3.07
C PRO A 227 -19.99 -17.02 1.67
N ALA A 228 -21.20 -17.39 1.23
CA ALA A 228 -21.75 -17.04 -0.07
C ALA A 228 -22.14 -15.56 -0.15
N ALA A 229 -21.42 -14.78 -0.96
CA ALA A 229 -21.90 -13.49 -1.42
C ALA A 229 -22.85 -13.67 -2.61
N VAL A 230 -23.90 -12.85 -2.67
CA VAL A 230 -24.89 -12.84 -3.77
C VAL A 230 -24.22 -12.29 -5.04
N GLN A 231 -23.61 -13.18 -5.82
CA GLN A 231 -23.13 -12.90 -7.18
C GLN A 231 -23.99 -13.70 -8.17
N THR A 232 -24.23 -13.16 -9.37
CA THR A 232 -24.82 -13.98 -10.43
C THR A 232 -23.84 -15.09 -10.83
N PRO A 233 -24.32 -16.25 -11.31
CA PRO A 233 -23.43 -17.32 -11.79
C PRO A 233 -22.41 -16.85 -12.82
N GLU A 234 -22.78 -15.88 -13.66
CA GLU A 234 -21.90 -15.27 -14.67
C GLU A 234 -20.77 -14.44 -14.04
N GLN A 235 -21.08 -13.61 -13.04
CA GLN A 235 -20.07 -12.84 -12.31
C GLN A 235 -19.11 -13.75 -11.54
N ALA A 236 -19.64 -14.82 -10.94
CA ALA A 236 -18.83 -15.82 -10.24
C ALA A 236 -17.89 -16.55 -11.21
N ALA A 237 -18.38 -16.95 -12.40
CA ALA A 237 -17.56 -17.59 -13.42
C ALA A 237 -16.47 -16.66 -13.97
N ALA A 238 -16.79 -15.40 -14.26
CA ALA A 238 -15.83 -14.40 -14.72
C ALA A 238 -14.76 -14.12 -13.66
N ALA A 239 -15.14 -13.99 -12.38
CA ALA A 239 -14.21 -13.80 -11.28
C ALA A 239 -13.28 -15.02 -11.12
N ALA A 240 -13.82 -16.23 -11.16
CA ALA A 240 -13.03 -17.46 -11.08
C ALA A 240 -12.05 -17.60 -12.26
N ALA A 241 -12.47 -17.26 -13.48
CA ALA A 241 -11.60 -17.26 -14.66
C ALA A 241 -10.49 -16.21 -14.55
N ALA A 242 -10.81 -15.00 -14.07
CA ALA A 242 -9.83 -13.94 -13.82
C ALA A 242 -8.81 -14.34 -12.74
N GLU A 243 -9.27 -14.99 -11.67
CA GLU A 243 -8.42 -15.50 -10.59
C GLU A 243 -7.52 -16.64 -11.07
N ALA A 244 -8.05 -17.58 -11.86
CA ALA A 244 -7.26 -18.66 -12.46
C ALA A 244 -6.18 -18.12 -13.41
N ALA A 245 -6.52 -17.12 -14.22
CA ALA A 245 -5.57 -16.46 -15.11
C ALA A 245 -4.50 -15.69 -14.33
N ALA A 246 -4.88 -15.00 -13.25
CA ALA A 246 -3.92 -14.33 -12.36
C ALA A 246 -2.99 -15.34 -11.68
N ALA A 247 -3.51 -16.47 -11.19
CA ALA A 247 -2.69 -17.53 -10.61
C ALA A 247 -1.73 -18.17 -11.63
N ALA A 248 -2.16 -18.35 -12.89
CA ALA A 248 -1.30 -18.83 -13.95
C ALA A 248 -0.16 -17.85 -14.27
N ARG A 249 -0.46 -16.55 -14.38
CA ARG A 249 0.55 -15.50 -14.54
C ARG A 249 1.50 -15.44 -13.34
N GLY A 250 0.97 -15.52 -12.12
CA GLY A 250 1.76 -15.57 -10.90
C GLY A 250 2.77 -16.73 -10.90
N ARG A 251 2.35 -17.95 -11.28
CA ARG A 251 3.27 -19.09 -11.39
C ARG A 251 4.37 -18.88 -12.43
N ALA A 252 4.02 -18.32 -13.59
CA ALA A 252 5.01 -18.00 -14.63
C ALA A 252 6.00 -16.92 -14.16
N GLY A 253 5.53 -15.91 -13.42
CA GLY A 253 6.37 -14.88 -12.81
C GLY A 253 7.27 -15.43 -11.71
N ALA A 254 6.75 -16.29 -10.83
CA ALA A 254 7.48 -16.91 -9.73
C ALA A 254 8.74 -17.64 -10.20
N ALA A 255 8.64 -18.40 -11.30
CA ALA A 255 9.75 -19.12 -11.91
C ALA A 255 10.89 -18.19 -12.40
N ARG A 256 10.60 -16.91 -12.62
CA ARG A 256 11.54 -15.90 -13.13
C ARG A 256 12.09 -14.99 -12.04
N LEU A 257 11.48 -14.94 -10.86
CA LEU A 257 11.85 -13.97 -9.81
C LEU A 257 13.31 -14.08 -9.38
N LEU A 258 13.83 -15.30 -9.24
CA LEU A 258 15.24 -15.50 -8.86
C LEU A 258 16.20 -14.90 -9.89
N GLN A 259 15.89 -15.03 -11.18
CA GLN A 259 16.69 -14.44 -12.26
C GLN A 259 16.56 -12.91 -12.29
N LEU A 260 15.34 -12.40 -12.08
CA LEU A 260 15.03 -10.97 -12.24
C LEU A 260 15.48 -10.12 -11.05
N LEU A 261 15.35 -10.62 -9.82
CA LEU A 261 15.71 -9.89 -8.59
C LEU A 261 17.03 -10.35 -7.98
N GLY A 262 17.46 -11.59 -8.24
CA GLY A 262 18.54 -12.22 -7.48
C GLY A 262 18.08 -12.73 -6.12
N ALA A 263 18.89 -13.60 -5.50
CA ALA A 263 18.53 -14.26 -4.24
C ALA A 263 18.44 -13.28 -3.07
N GLU A 264 19.32 -12.29 -3.01
CA GLU A 264 19.41 -11.34 -1.90
C GLU A 264 18.15 -10.46 -1.81
N LEU A 265 17.79 -9.76 -2.89
CA LEU A 265 16.58 -8.93 -2.90
C LEU A 265 15.30 -9.75 -2.77
N LEU A 266 15.26 -10.96 -3.34
CA LEU A 266 14.11 -11.84 -3.18
C LEU A 266 13.88 -12.24 -1.71
N ALA A 267 14.96 -12.46 -0.94
CA ALA A 267 14.88 -12.73 0.50
C ALA A 267 14.47 -11.49 1.34
N GLU A 268 14.60 -10.29 0.77
CA GLU A 268 14.13 -9.03 1.37
C GLU A 268 12.67 -8.69 1.00
N CYS A 269 12.01 -9.49 0.18
CA CYS A 269 10.60 -9.28 -0.19
C CYS A 269 9.65 -9.66 0.96
N GLU A 270 8.63 -8.83 1.16
CA GLU A 270 7.46 -9.08 2.00
C GLU A 270 6.20 -8.65 1.27
N LEU A 271 5.15 -9.47 1.34
CA LEU A 271 3.84 -9.14 0.79
C LEU A 271 3.02 -8.30 1.78
N PHE A 272 2.53 -7.14 1.36
CA PHE A 272 1.60 -6.35 2.16
C PHE A 272 0.18 -6.94 2.10
N ARG A 273 -0.13 -7.81 3.07
CA ARG A 273 -1.39 -8.55 3.19
C ARG A 273 -2.37 -7.96 4.20
N HIS A 274 -2.39 -6.64 4.36
CA HIS A 274 -3.33 -6.08 5.32
C HIS A 274 -4.76 -6.30 4.83
N GLN A 275 -5.62 -6.80 5.73
CA GLN A 275 -7.07 -6.82 5.54
C GLN A 275 -7.51 -5.40 5.23
N PHE A 276 -7.77 -5.13 3.95
CA PHE A 276 -8.44 -3.92 3.55
C PHE A 276 -9.76 -3.87 4.30
N ARG A 277 -9.83 -3.01 5.32
CA ARG A 277 -11.13 -2.52 5.74
C ARG A 277 -11.47 -1.48 4.69
N PRO A 278 -12.48 -1.71 3.82
CA PRO A 278 -12.94 -0.64 2.97
C PRO A 278 -13.13 0.58 3.85
N PRO A 279 -12.67 1.77 3.43
CA PRO A 279 -12.96 2.97 4.19
C PRO A 279 -14.45 2.90 4.51
N ARG A 280 -14.81 3.09 5.78
CA ARG A 280 -16.19 3.44 6.11
C ARG A 280 -16.39 4.76 5.39
N LEU A 281 -16.78 4.67 4.13
CA LEU A 281 -17.38 5.76 3.41
C LEU A 281 -18.47 6.17 4.38
N GLN A 282 -18.36 7.39 4.93
CA GLN A 282 -19.60 8.04 5.28
C GLN A 282 -20.49 7.87 4.05
N PRO A 283 -21.77 7.47 4.22
CA PRO A 283 -22.68 7.34 3.08
C PRO A 283 -22.43 8.55 2.19
N PRO A 284 -22.19 8.36 0.88
CA PRO A 284 -21.52 9.33 0.03
C PRO A 284 -22.29 10.65 0.03
N GLU A 285 -22.01 11.50 1.00
CA GLU A 285 -22.39 12.88 0.98
C GLU A 285 -21.43 13.53 0.02
N ARG A 286 -21.88 13.52 -1.24
CA ARG A 286 -21.44 14.38 -2.33
C ARG A 286 -19.99 14.14 -2.75
N TRP A 287 -19.83 13.19 -3.67
CA TRP A 287 -18.96 13.50 -4.81
C TRP A 287 -19.41 14.86 -5.33
N THR A 288 -18.54 15.86 -5.31
CA THR A 288 -18.92 17.13 -5.92
C THR A 288 -19.16 16.85 -7.40
N GLN A 289 -20.24 17.40 -7.96
CA GLN A 289 -20.63 17.20 -9.36
C GLN A 289 -19.46 17.45 -10.33
N ARG A 290 -18.52 18.31 -9.93
CA ARG A 290 -17.25 18.58 -10.62
C ARG A 290 -16.29 17.39 -10.72
N GLN A 291 -16.19 16.54 -9.70
CA GLN A 291 -15.26 15.38 -9.72
C GLN A 291 -15.77 14.27 -10.64
N LEU A 292 -17.08 14.02 -10.64
CA LEU A 292 -17.71 13.10 -11.60
C LEU A 292 -17.59 13.62 -13.04
N GLN A 293 -17.81 14.92 -13.25
CA GLN A 293 -17.62 15.55 -14.56
C GLN A 293 -16.17 15.47 -15.05
N HIS A 294 -15.19 15.64 -14.15
CA HIS A 294 -13.78 15.55 -14.52
C HIS A 294 -13.38 14.13 -14.93
N GLN A 295 -13.83 13.10 -14.19
CA GLN A 295 -13.56 11.71 -14.55
C GLN A 295 -14.23 11.31 -15.88
N GLN A 296 -15.47 11.75 -16.11
CA GLN A 296 -16.16 11.53 -17.38
C GLN A 296 -15.45 12.22 -18.55
N ALA A 297 -14.96 13.45 -18.36
CA ALA A 297 -14.20 14.17 -19.38
C ALA A 297 -12.88 13.46 -19.73
N GLN A 298 -12.16 12.93 -18.73
CA GLN A 298 -10.93 12.17 -18.95
C GLN A 298 -11.17 10.87 -19.73
N GLN A 299 -12.25 10.14 -19.41
CA GLN A 299 -12.63 8.92 -20.15
C GLN A 299 -13.00 9.22 -21.61
N HIS A 300 -13.69 10.34 -21.87
CA HIS A 300 -14.01 10.76 -23.23
C HIS A 300 -12.78 11.19 -24.04
N GLN A 301 -11.81 11.86 -23.41
CA GLN A 301 -10.57 12.25 -24.08
C GLN A 301 -9.69 11.03 -24.43
N GLN A 302 -9.61 10.03 -23.55
CA GLN A 302 -8.90 8.78 -23.85
C GLN A 302 -9.55 8.02 -25.01
N ALA A 303 -10.88 7.87 -25.01
CA ALA A 303 -11.60 7.20 -26.09
C ALA A 303 -11.49 7.94 -27.44
N ALA A 304 -11.43 9.28 -27.43
CA ALA A 304 -11.28 10.07 -28.66
C ALA A 304 -9.86 9.98 -29.25
N GLY A 305 -8.83 9.86 -28.40
CA GLY A 305 -7.45 9.63 -28.85
C GLY A 305 -7.25 8.26 -29.51
N GLU A 306 -7.91 7.23 -28.99
CA GLU A 306 -7.86 5.87 -29.56
C GLU A 306 -8.61 5.76 -30.91
N ALA A 307 -9.63 6.58 -31.15
CA ALA A 307 -10.41 6.54 -32.39
C ALA A 307 -9.77 7.30 -33.57
N THR A 308 -8.72 8.08 -33.32
CA THR A 308 -8.01 8.89 -34.33
C THR A 308 -6.60 8.38 -34.64
N SER A 309 -6.24 7.25 -34.04
CA SER A 309 -4.98 6.50 -34.26
C SER A 309 -5.24 5.27 -35.13
#